data_AF-A0A8I0W8U4-F1
#
_entry.id   AF-A0A8I0W8U4-F1
#
_cell.length_a   1.000
_cell.length_b   1.000
_cell.length_c   1.000
_cell.angle_alpha   90.00
_cell.angle_beta   90.00
_cell.angle_gamma   90.00
#
_symmetry.space_group_name_H-M   'P 1'
#
loop_
_entity.id
_entity.type
_entity.pdbx_description
1 polymer ?
#
loop_
_entity_poly.entity_id
_entity_poly.type
_entity_poly.pdbx_seq_one_letter_code
_entity_poly.pdbx_strand_id
1 'polypeptide(L)'
;MGGIIVAENKGFKFNIIKNDPLDGHKGTNIGAISLDNIAPVFIDVANKEAFVDIGGMHARAEVEKGVKWITDKESVEGPEAKEYWLCWVTTERGENGPYYAGVTACYLLVNKS
;
A
#
# COMPACT_ATOMS: atom_id res chain seq x y z
N MET A 1 13.40 20.76 -30.93
CA MET A 1 13.92 20.96 -29.57
C MET A 1 12.98 20.27 -28.61
N GLY A 2 13.32 19.05 -28.16
CA GLY A 2 12.52 18.32 -27.18
C GLY A 2 12.92 18.75 -25.77
N GLY A 3 11.98 19.30 -25.01
CA GLY A 3 12.18 19.68 -23.62
C GLY A 3 12.25 18.44 -22.73
N ILE A 4 13.28 18.36 -21.90
CA ILE A 4 13.41 17.35 -20.84
C ILE A 4 12.40 17.69 -19.75
N ILE A 5 11.43 16.80 -19.52
CA ILE A 5 10.58 16.85 -18.34
C ILE A 5 11.40 16.26 -17.20
N VAL A 6 11.84 17.11 -16.27
CA VAL A 6 12.44 16.67 -15.00
C VAL A 6 11.29 16.29 -14.07
N ALA A 7 11.13 14.99 -13.79
CA ALA A 7 10.25 14.54 -12.73
C ALA A 7 10.83 14.97 -11.39
N GLU A 8 10.09 15.81 -10.66
CA GLU A 8 10.45 16.27 -9.31
C GLU A 8 10.56 15.06 -8.37
N ASN A 9 11.77 14.81 -7.85
CA ASN A 9 12.02 13.72 -6.92
C ASN A 9 11.47 14.12 -5.54
N LYS A 10 10.16 13.98 -5.35
CA LYS A 10 9.54 13.93 -4.02
C LYS A 10 10.03 12.65 -3.36
N GLY A 11 11.15 12.76 -2.64
CA GLY A 11 11.78 11.64 -1.95
C GLY A 11 10.78 10.95 -1.04
N PHE A 12 10.22 9.83 -1.51
CA PHE A 12 9.42 8.91 -0.73
C PHE A 12 10.33 8.28 0.34
N LYS A 13 10.28 8.85 1.55
CA LYS A 13 10.96 8.28 2.71
C LYS A 13 9.99 7.32 3.40
N PHE A 14 10.10 6.02 3.09
CA PHE A 14 9.51 4.98 3.91
C PHE A 14 10.17 5.03 5.29
N ASN A 15 9.44 5.54 6.28
CA ASN A 15 9.95 5.67 7.63
C ASN A 15 9.67 4.36 8.38
N ILE A 16 10.64 3.45 8.39
CA ILE A 16 10.54 2.19 9.12
C ILE A 16 10.75 2.48 10.61
N ILE A 17 9.66 2.64 11.36
CA ILE A 17 9.70 2.79 12.83
C ILE A 17 9.73 1.39 13.44
N LYS A 18 10.87 0.98 13.99
CA LYS A 18 10.98 -0.25 14.78
C LYS A 18 10.57 0.05 16.22
N ASN A 19 9.63 -0.71 16.78
CA ASN A 19 9.68 -1.03 18.20
C ASN A 19 10.63 -2.22 18.33
N ASP A 20 11.73 -2.06 19.07
CA ASP A 20 12.72 -3.11 19.30
C ASP A 20 12.11 -4.20 20.21
N PRO A 21 11.87 -5.44 19.75
CA PRO A 21 11.38 -6.53 20.58
C PRO A 21 12.53 -7.46 21.02
N LEU A 22 13.79 -7.11 20.73
CA LEU A 22 14.97 -7.95 20.96
C LEU A 22 15.73 -7.57 22.23
N ASP A 23 15.00 -7.34 23.33
CA ASP A 23 15.58 -7.54 24.68
C ASP A 23 15.72 -9.05 24.97
N GLY A 24 16.55 -9.68 24.15
CA GLY A 24 17.17 -10.97 24.40
C GLY A 24 16.27 -12.20 24.35
N HIS A 25 15.87 -12.69 23.17
CA HIS A 25 15.74 -14.14 22.97
C HIS A 25 15.95 -14.54 21.50
N LYS A 26 16.98 -15.37 21.27
CA LYS A 26 17.19 -16.07 20.01
C LYS A 26 16.14 -17.18 19.87
N GLY A 27 15.31 -17.09 18.83
CA GLY A 27 14.53 -18.22 18.32
C GLY A 27 13.02 -18.03 18.43
N THR A 28 12.35 -17.89 17.26
CA THR A 28 11.01 -18.41 16.90
C THR A 28 10.39 -17.72 15.66
N ASN A 29 11.12 -16.92 14.88
CA ASN A 29 10.51 -16.19 13.74
C ASN A 29 11.26 -16.37 12.40
N ILE A 30 11.78 -17.58 12.13
CA ILE A 30 12.23 -17.93 10.77
C ILE A 30 10.97 -18.22 9.96
N GLY A 31 10.41 -17.19 9.32
CA GLY A 31 9.19 -17.29 8.50
C GLY A 31 8.00 -16.44 8.97
N ALA A 32 8.14 -15.64 10.04
CA ALA A 32 7.12 -14.66 10.40
C ALA A 32 7.37 -13.35 9.64
N ILE A 33 6.50 -13.02 8.68
CA ILE A 33 6.48 -11.70 8.06
C ILE A 33 6.02 -10.71 9.13
N SER A 34 6.92 -9.85 9.61
CA SER A 34 6.53 -8.73 10.46
C SER A 34 5.69 -7.76 9.63
N LEU A 35 4.44 -7.55 10.06
CA LEU A 35 3.51 -6.60 9.45
C LEU A 35 3.98 -5.15 9.60
N ASP A 36 4.97 -4.89 10.47
CA ASP A 36 5.51 -3.56 10.75
C ASP A 36 6.26 -2.98 9.55
N ASN A 37 6.71 -3.82 8.60
CA ASN A 37 7.39 -3.36 7.40
C ASN A 37 6.53 -3.42 6.13
N ILE A 38 5.21 -3.48 6.27
CA ILE A 38 4.26 -3.47 5.16
C ILE A 38 3.68 -2.08 4.99
N ALA A 39 3.75 -1.54 3.78
CA ALA A 39 3.10 -0.31 3.39
C ALA A 39 1.93 -0.60 2.43
N PRO A 40 0.68 -0.25 2.79
CA PRO A 40 -0.42 -0.20 1.85
C PRO A 40 -0.27 1.00 0.92
N VAL A 41 -0.22 0.74 -0.38
CA VAL A 41 -0.15 1.74 -1.45
C VAL A 41 -1.43 1.62 -2.27
N PHE A 42 -2.20 2.70 -2.33
CA PHE A 42 -3.35 2.81 -3.22
C PHE A 42 -2.90 3.44 -4.53
N ILE A 43 -3.41 2.91 -5.64
CA ILE A 43 -3.24 3.46 -6.99
C ILE A 43 -4.61 3.87 -7.49
N ASP A 44 -4.85 5.17 -7.63
CA ASP A 44 -6.02 5.72 -8.32
C ASP A 44 -5.77 5.65 -9.83
N VAL A 45 -6.49 4.77 -10.52
CA VAL A 45 -6.26 4.48 -11.94
C VAL A 45 -6.64 5.69 -12.80
N ALA A 46 -7.73 6.37 -12.45
CA ALA A 46 -8.23 7.50 -13.22
C ALA A 46 -7.31 8.72 -13.10
N ASN A 47 -6.87 9.02 -11.87
CA ASN A 47 -6.01 10.17 -11.59
C ASN A 47 -4.51 9.89 -11.81
N LYS A 48 -4.14 8.62 -12.06
CA LYS A 48 -2.75 8.16 -12.22
C LYS A 48 -1.89 8.54 -11.01
N GLU A 49 -2.46 8.45 -9.82
CA GLU A 49 -1.83 8.82 -8.57
C GLU A 49 -1.61 7.59 -7.70
N ALA A 50 -0.43 7.50 -7.07
CA ALA A 50 -0.13 6.50 -6.07
C ALA A 50 0.11 7.18 -4.72
N PHE A 51 -0.58 6.71 -3.69
CA PHE A 51 -0.48 7.26 -2.34
C PHE A 51 -0.46 6.16 -1.29
N VAL A 52 0.14 6.46 -0.14
CA VAL A 52 0.20 5.54 1.01
C VAL A 52 -0.91 5.94 1.99
N ASP A 53 -1.73 4.97 2.37
CA ASP A 53 -2.69 5.13 3.47
C ASP A 53 -2.53 3.95 4.43
N ILE A 54 -1.95 4.21 5.61
CA ILE A 54 -1.70 3.21 6.65
C ILE A 54 -3.00 2.57 7.16
N GLY A 55 -4.14 3.25 6.99
CA GLY A 55 -5.46 2.69 7.25
C GLY A 55 -5.74 1.40 6.46
N GLY A 56 -5.12 1.23 5.29
CA GLY A 56 -5.26 0.05 4.43
C GLY A 56 -4.69 -1.24 5.02
N MET A 57 -4.01 -1.18 6.18
CA MET A 57 -3.65 -2.40 6.94
C MET A 57 -4.85 -3.03 7.66
N HIS A 58 -5.91 -2.26 7.93
CA HIS A 58 -7.03 -2.68 8.77
C HIS A 58 -8.42 -2.35 8.17
N ALA A 59 -8.50 -2.17 6.85
CA ALA A 59 -9.71 -1.74 6.16
C ALA A 59 -10.25 -0.37 6.64
N ARG A 60 -9.34 0.58 6.93
CA ARG A 60 -9.65 1.92 7.47
C ARG A 60 -9.11 3.05 6.59
N ALA A 61 -8.61 2.75 5.40
CA ALA A 61 -8.17 3.78 4.47
C ALA A 61 -9.34 4.70 4.07
N GLU A 62 -9.04 5.90 3.59
CA GLU A 62 -10.06 6.82 3.08
C GLU A 62 -10.91 6.18 1.98
N VAL A 63 -10.27 5.42 1.07
CA VAL A 63 -10.93 4.67 -0.01
C VAL A 63 -11.93 3.64 0.54
N GLU A 64 -11.61 3.01 1.68
CA GLU A 64 -12.36 1.91 2.27
C GLU A 64 -13.44 2.37 3.26
N LYS A 65 -13.38 3.61 3.75
CA LYS A 65 -14.35 4.13 4.71
C LYS A 65 -15.68 4.44 4.04
N GLY A 66 -16.76 4.02 4.70
CA GLY A 66 -18.13 4.33 4.31
C GLY A 66 -18.65 3.51 3.13
N VAL A 67 -18.01 2.39 2.80
CA VAL A 67 -18.41 1.51 1.69
C VAL A 67 -18.87 0.15 2.21
N LYS A 68 -19.70 -0.54 1.43
CA LYS A 68 -20.09 -1.93 1.70
C LYS A 68 -19.37 -2.83 0.70
N TRP A 69 -18.63 -3.82 1.21
CA TRP A 69 -17.95 -4.79 0.37
C TRP A 69 -18.92 -5.83 -0.18
N ILE A 70 -18.95 -5.95 -1.50
CA ILE A 70 -19.73 -6.94 -2.24
C ILE A 70 -18.85 -7.52 -3.35
N THR A 71 -19.19 -8.73 -3.80
CA THR A 71 -18.42 -9.43 -4.84
C THR A 71 -18.96 -9.21 -6.25
N ASP A 72 -20.20 -8.74 -6.36
CA ASP A 72 -20.82 -8.43 -7.64
C ASP A 72 -20.35 -7.05 -8.11
N LYS A 73 -19.68 -7.00 -9.27
CA LYS A 73 -19.12 -5.77 -9.82
C LYS A 73 -20.20 -4.87 -10.41
N GLU A 74 -21.20 -5.45 -11.07
CA GLU A 74 -22.24 -4.72 -11.81
C GLU A 74 -23.04 -3.79 -10.88
N SER A 75 -23.30 -4.22 -9.64
CA SER A 75 -23.98 -3.41 -8.63
C SER A 75 -23.13 -2.27 -8.04
N VAL A 76 -21.83 -2.21 -8.32
CA VAL A 76 -20.95 -1.10 -7.91
C VAL A 76 -20.71 -0.11 -9.05
N GLU A 77 -20.88 -0.55 -10.30
CA GLU A 77 -20.68 0.30 -11.48
C GLU A 77 -21.61 1.53 -11.48
N GLY A 78 -21.14 2.62 -12.08
CA GLY A 78 -21.87 3.86 -12.16
C GLY A 78 -20.97 5.05 -12.48
N PRO A 79 -21.53 6.25 -12.71
CA PRO A 79 -20.77 7.43 -13.08
C PRO A 79 -19.74 7.87 -12.02
N GLU A 80 -19.99 7.54 -10.75
CA GLU A 80 -19.13 7.90 -9.61
C GLU A 80 -18.23 6.74 -9.13
N ALA A 81 -18.31 5.58 -9.78
CA ALA A 81 -17.47 4.45 -9.46
C ALA A 81 -16.00 4.75 -9.82
N LYS A 82 -15.10 4.50 -8.87
CA LYS A 82 -13.66 4.76 -9.01
C LYS A 82 -12.87 3.46 -8.85
N GLU A 83 -11.94 3.27 -9.77
CA GLU A 83 -11.07 2.10 -9.83
C GLU A 83 -9.79 2.36 -9.03
N TYR A 84 -9.49 1.46 -8.11
CA TYR A 84 -8.27 1.48 -7.31
C TYR A 84 -7.56 0.13 -7.33
N TRP A 85 -6.24 0.17 -7.22
CA TRP A 85 -5.47 -0.99 -6.76
C TRP A 85 -4.96 -0.73 -5.35
N LEU A 86 -5.12 -1.71 -4.47
CA LEU A 86 -4.47 -1.72 -3.17
C LEU A 86 -3.31 -2.71 -3.23
N CYS A 87 -2.09 -2.19 -3.12
CA CYS A 87 -0.85 -2.94 -3.12
C CYS A 87 -0.24 -2.94 -1.72
N TRP A 88 -0.02 -4.11 -1.13
CA TRP A 88 0.78 -4.23 0.09
C TRP A 88 2.22 -4.55 -0.30
N VAL A 89 3.11 -3.62 0.01
CA VAL A 89 4.55 -3.74 -0.29
C VAL A 89 5.29 -4.02 1.01
N THR A 90 5.97 -5.15 1.08
CA THR A 90 6.83 -5.51 2.21
C THR A 90 8.24 -5.01 1.94
N THR A 91 8.83 -4.31 2.92
CA THR A 91 10.23 -3.88 2.90
C THR A 91 11.03 -4.61 3.96
N GLU A 92 12.31 -4.86 3.70
CA GLU A 92 13.23 -5.43 4.67
C GLU A 92 14.59 -4.73 4.60
N ARG A 93 15.52 -5.09 5.48
CA ARG A 93 16.91 -4.62 5.44
C ARG A 93 17.85 -5.81 5.39
N GLY A 94 18.66 -5.86 4.34
CA GLY A 94 19.76 -6.82 4.20
C GLY A 94 21.12 -6.14 4.34
N GLU A 95 22.18 -6.87 4.04
CA GLU A 95 23.57 -6.39 4.12
C GLU A 95 23.83 -5.15 3.25
N ASN A 96 23.12 -5.03 2.12
CA ASN A 96 23.24 -3.92 1.18
C ASN A 96 22.24 -2.77 1.42
N GLY A 97 21.51 -2.79 2.55
CA GLY A 97 20.51 -1.78 2.89
C GLY A 97 19.06 -2.23 2.69
N PRO A 98 18.11 -1.27 2.64
CA PRO A 98 16.69 -1.58 2.52
C PRO A 98 16.35 -2.14 1.12
N TYR A 99 15.43 -3.10 1.06
CA TYR A 99 14.96 -3.69 -0.19
C TYR A 99 13.47 -4.05 -0.11
N TYR A 100 12.83 -4.24 -1.27
CA TYR A 100 11.46 -4.74 -1.35
C TYR A 100 11.48 -6.27 -1.27
N ALA A 101 10.91 -6.82 -0.21
CA ALA A 101 10.88 -8.25 0.06
C ALA A 101 9.66 -8.95 -0.54
N GLY A 102 8.62 -8.19 -0.92
CA GLY A 102 7.44 -8.74 -1.56
C GLY A 102 6.41 -7.68 -1.91
N VAL A 103 5.49 -8.07 -2.78
CA VAL A 103 4.31 -7.28 -3.13
C VAL A 103 3.14 -8.20 -3.40
N THR A 104 1.96 -7.80 -2.96
CA THR A 104 0.69 -8.37 -3.40
C THR A 104 -0.29 -7.23 -3.67
N ALA A 105 -1.26 -7.46 -4.53
CA ALA A 105 -2.21 -6.44 -4.93
C ALA A 105 -3.62 -7.00 -5.10
N CYS A 106 -4.63 -6.19 -4.79
CA CYS A 106 -6.02 -6.47 -5.12
C CYS A 106 -6.67 -5.26 -5.80
N TYR A 107 -7.61 -5.56 -6.70
CA TYR A 107 -8.41 -4.55 -7.38
C TYR A 107 -9.62 -4.18 -6.54
N LEU A 108 -9.95 -2.90 -6.48
CA LEU A 108 -11.11 -2.36 -5.81
C LEU A 108 -11.88 -1.48 -6.81
N LEU A 109 -13.19 -1.72 -6.91
CA LEU A 109 -14.12 -0.76 -7.49
C LEU A 109 -14.89 -0.16 -6.34
N VAL A 110 -14.81 1.16 -6.17
CA VAL A 110 -15.46 1.86 -5.06
C VAL A 110 -16.42 2.88 -5.61
N ASN A 111 -17.68 2.75 -5.23
CA ASN A 111 -18.71 3.74 -5.50
C ASN A 111 -19.30 4.20 -4.16
N LYS A 112 -19.33 5.52 -3.93
CA LYS A 112 -19.78 6.17 -2.68
C LYS A 112 -21.06 6.99 -2.85
N SER A 113 -21.69 6.93 -4.02
CA SER A 113 -22.96 7.58 -4.33
C SER A 113 -24.13 7.02 -3.53
#